data_AF-A0A1G6Z5U7-F1
#
_entry.id   AF-A0A1G6Z5U7-F1
#
_cell.length_a   1.000
_cell.length_b   1.000
_cell.length_c   1.000
_cell.angle_alpha   90.00
_cell.angle_beta   90.00
_cell.angle_gamma   90.00
#
_symmetry.space_group_name_H-M   'P 1'
#
loop_
_entity.id
_entity.type
_entity.pdbx_description
1 polymer ?
#
loop_
_entity_poly.entity_id
_entity_poly.type
_entity_poly.pdbx_seq_one_letter_code
_entity_poly.pdbx_strand_id
1 'polypeptide(L)'
;MIQGKLHGSETFEGHLKFKTPYAKLVDVINAENKVENLRKYLEKYWYNGHSDSGWHDTHKHPDPIYSGYWSFESGAVSKILGVDDSSLKDVPYYPYDMVHYKG
;
A
#
# COMPACT_ATOMS: atom_id res chain seq x y z
N MET A 1 -19.81 2.63 -27.72
CA MET A 1 -18.81 2.16 -26.74
C MET A 1 -18.71 3.23 -25.68
N ILE A 2 -19.20 2.95 -24.48
CA ILE A 2 -19.61 3.94 -23.48
C ILE A 2 -18.35 4.58 -22.87
N GLN A 3 -18.22 5.90 -22.98
CA GLN A 3 -17.22 6.68 -22.24
C GLN A 3 -17.72 6.88 -20.81
N GLY A 4 -17.15 6.13 -19.86
CA GLY A 4 -17.40 6.32 -18.44
C GLY A 4 -16.51 7.43 -17.88
N LYS A 5 -17.02 8.67 -17.82
CA LYS A 5 -16.46 9.71 -16.96
C LYS A 5 -16.75 9.31 -15.51
N LEU A 6 -15.71 8.96 -14.75
CA LEU A 6 -15.81 8.84 -13.30
C LEU A 6 -15.82 10.26 -12.71
N HIS A 7 -16.99 10.68 -12.23
CA HIS A 7 -17.17 11.88 -11.43
C HIS A 7 -17.90 11.43 -10.17
N GLY A 8 -17.18 11.32 -9.06
CA GLY A 8 -17.74 10.93 -7.77
C GLY A 8 -16.62 10.79 -6.75
N SER A 9 -16.68 11.60 -5.70
CA SER A 9 -15.86 11.44 -4.49
C SER A 9 -16.31 10.18 -3.76
N GLU A 10 -15.73 9.02 -4.09
CA GLU A 10 -16.00 7.78 -3.36
C GLU A 10 -15.22 7.81 -2.05
N THR A 11 -15.88 8.23 -0.97
CA THR A 11 -15.41 7.95 0.39
C THR A 11 -15.61 6.47 0.68
N PHE A 12 -14.56 5.77 1.11
CA PHE A 12 -14.65 4.37 1.51
C PHE A 12 -15.61 4.17 2.71
N GLU A 13 -16.80 3.61 2.46
CA GLU A 13 -17.79 3.24 3.48
C GLU A 13 -17.69 1.73 3.82
N GLY A 14 -16.53 1.28 4.30
CA GLY A 14 -16.31 -0.12 4.69
C GLY A 14 -15.83 -0.28 6.14
N HIS A 15 -16.27 -1.35 6.82
CA HIS A 15 -15.74 -1.70 8.14
C HIS A 15 -14.40 -2.44 8.01
N LEU A 16 -13.32 -1.84 8.50
CA LEU A 16 -12.00 -2.47 8.55
C LEU A 16 -11.95 -3.57 9.62
N LYS A 17 -11.66 -4.82 9.23
CA LYS A 17 -11.41 -5.93 10.16
C LYS A 17 -10.19 -5.66 11.04
N PHE A 18 -9.14 -5.10 10.46
CA PHE A 18 -7.92 -4.69 11.14
C PHE A 18 -7.74 -3.18 10.94
N LYS A 19 -7.78 -2.39 12.02
CA LYS A 19 -7.70 -0.93 11.91
C LYS A 19 -6.27 -0.43 11.70
N THR A 20 -5.30 -1.03 12.37
CA THR A 20 -3.88 -0.65 12.24
C THR A 20 -3.18 -1.63 11.30
N PRO A 21 -2.36 -1.17 10.34
CA PRO A 21 -2.20 0.23 9.89
C PRO A 21 -3.26 0.69 8.88
N TYR A 22 -4.20 -0.17 8.47
CA TYR A 22 -5.06 0.03 7.30
C TYR A 22 -5.96 1.27 7.32
N ALA A 23 -6.29 1.84 8.49
CA ALA A 23 -6.97 3.14 8.56
C ALA A 23 -6.17 4.25 7.85
N LYS A 24 -4.83 4.19 7.90
CA LYS A 24 -3.95 5.11 7.16
C LYS A 24 -3.91 4.84 5.66
N LEU A 25 -4.18 3.61 5.23
CA LEU A 25 -4.35 3.32 3.82
C LEU A 25 -5.68 3.87 3.29
N VAL A 26 -6.74 3.86 4.10
CA VAL A 26 -8.00 4.55 3.76
C VAL A 26 -7.79 6.05 3.58
N ASP A 27 -6.98 6.68 4.43
CA ASP A 27 -6.58 8.10 4.25
C ASP A 27 -5.91 8.31 2.87
N VAL A 28 -5.07 7.37 2.40
CA VAL A 28 -4.45 7.43 1.05
C VAL A 28 -5.50 7.35 -0.05
N ILE A 29 -6.44 6.42 0.04
CA ILE A 29 -7.49 6.20 -0.98
C ILE A 29 -8.31 7.48 -1.18
N ASN A 30 -8.64 8.16 -0.08
CA ASN A 30 -9.45 9.39 -0.10
C ASN A 30 -8.64 10.67 -0.38
N ALA A 31 -7.30 10.62 -0.41
CA ALA A 31 -6.47 11.80 -0.60
C ALA A 31 -6.49 12.30 -2.05
N GLU A 32 -6.37 13.62 -2.25
CA GLU A 32 -6.10 14.21 -3.57
C GLU A 32 -4.70 13.83 -4.06
N ASN A 33 -3.68 14.10 -3.24
CA ASN A 33 -2.30 13.71 -3.51
C ASN A 33 -2.02 12.29 -2.99
N LYS A 34 -2.49 11.29 -3.75
CA LYS A 34 -2.38 9.87 -3.39
C LYS A 34 -0.94 9.39 -3.25
N VAL A 35 -0.05 9.77 -4.17
CA VAL A 35 1.34 9.28 -4.19
C VAL A 35 2.11 9.72 -2.93
N GLU A 36 1.98 10.97 -2.51
CA GLU A 36 2.67 11.47 -1.32
C GLU A 36 2.11 10.84 -0.04
N ASN A 37 0.79 10.65 0.04
CA ASN A 37 0.19 9.97 1.17
C ASN A 37 0.59 8.49 1.22
N LEU A 38 0.71 7.84 0.06
CA LEU A 38 1.16 6.45 -0.01
C LEU A 38 2.61 6.30 0.43
N ARG A 39 3.51 7.21 0.01
CA ARG A 39 4.90 7.27 0.52
C ARG A 39 4.92 7.35 2.04
N LYS A 40 4.17 8.31 2.60
CA LYS A 40 4.07 8.49 4.06
C LYS A 40 3.53 7.23 4.75
N TYR A 41 2.57 6.55 4.15
CA TYR A 41 2.03 5.30 4.66
C TYR A 41 3.09 4.21 4.78
N LEU A 42 3.84 3.98 3.70
CA LEU A 42 4.91 2.98 3.64
C LEU A 42 6.02 3.27 4.65
N GLU A 43 6.52 4.50 4.69
CA GLU A 43 7.67 4.88 5.51
C GLU A 43 7.35 4.94 7.01
N LYS A 44 6.14 5.38 7.38
CA LYS A 44 5.82 5.69 8.79
C LYS A 44 4.93 4.66 9.46
N TYR A 45 4.01 4.06 8.70
CA TYR A 45 2.90 3.30 9.28
C TYR A 45 2.93 1.82 8.94
N TRP A 46 3.34 1.45 7.72
CA TRP A 46 3.20 0.07 7.26
C TRP A 46 3.98 -0.93 8.12
N TYR A 47 5.28 -0.74 8.31
CA TYR A 47 6.09 -1.68 9.10
C TYR A 47 5.71 -1.68 10.58
N ASN A 48 5.74 -0.49 11.21
CA ASN A 48 5.48 -0.34 12.65
C ASN A 48 4.05 -0.76 13.04
N GLY A 49 3.09 -0.53 12.15
CA GLY A 49 1.69 -0.87 12.37
C GLY A 49 1.39 -2.37 12.27
N HIS A 50 2.34 -3.17 11.80
CA HIS A 50 2.27 -4.64 11.78
C HIS A 50 3.20 -5.28 12.83
N SER A 51 3.58 -4.56 13.88
CA SER A 51 4.44 -5.08 14.96
C SER A 51 3.86 -6.29 15.71
N ASP A 52 2.55 -6.53 15.61
CA ASP A 52 1.83 -7.69 16.15
C ASP A 52 1.76 -8.88 15.18
N SER A 53 2.24 -8.72 13.94
CA SER A 53 2.17 -9.75 12.91
C SER A 53 3.34 -10.72 13.03
N GLY A 54 3.08 -12.01 12.86
CA GLY A 54 4.11 -13.06 13.01
C GLY A 54 5.27 -12.99 12.01
N TRP A 55 5.13 -12.22 10.92
CA TRP A 55 6.21 -11.98 9.97
C TRP A 55 7.09 -10.77 10.34
N HIS A 56 6.66 -9.93 11.28
CA HIS A 56 7.42 -8.77 11.72
C HIS A 56 8.73 -9.21 12.36
N ASP A 57 9.82 -8.49 12.07
CA ASP A 57 11.17 -8.81 12.53
C ASP A 57 11.71 -10.20 12.13
N THR A 58 11.09 -10.91 11.19
CA THR A 58 11.59 -12.20 10.69
C THR A 58 12.99 -12.14 10.09
N HIS A 59 13.42 -10.98 9.56
CA HIS A 59 14.81 -10.76 9.13
C HIS A 59 15.86 -10.88 10.25
N LYS A 60 15.43 -10.79 11.53
CA LYS A 60 16.29 -10.95 12.71
C LYS A 60 16.32 -12.40 13.20
N HIS A 61 15.46 -13.26 12.66
CA HIS A 61 15.36 -14.65 13.07
C HIS A 61 16.55 -15.46 12.51
N PRO A 62 17.12 -16.42 13.27
CA PRO A 62 18.22 -17.25 12.78
C PRO A 62 17.83 -18.16 11.62
N ASP A 63 16.59 -18.65 11.61
CA ASP A 63 16.07 -19.46 10.51
C ASP A 63 15.76 -18.59 9.28
N PRO A 64 15.93 -19.11 8.05
CA PRO A 64 15.69 -18.38 6.80
C PRO A 64 14.19 -18.26 6.48
N ILE A 65 13.44 -17.65 7.40
CA ILE A 65 11.98 -17.45 7.29
C ILE A 65 11.62 -16.06 6.73
N TYR A 66 12.61 -15.19 6.54
CA TYR A 66 12.42 -13.87 5.94
C TYR A 66 12.29 -13.96 4.42
N SER A 67 11.16 -13.53 3.90
CA SER A 67 10.84 -13.53 2.45
C SER A 67 10.76 -12.13 1.85
N GLY A 68 11.35 -11.13 2.53
CA GLY A 68 11.15 -9.73 2.19
C GLY A 68 9.95 -9.12 2.92
N TYR A 69 9.84 -7.80 2.78
CA TYR A 69 8.74 -7.01 3.32
C TYR A 69 8.02 -6.31 2.18
N TRP A 70 6.75 -6.67 1.98
CA TRP A 70 6.00 -6.27 0.80
C TRP A 70 4.59 -5.81 1.18
N SER A 71 4.31 -4.53 0.97
CA SER A 71 2.97 -3.96 1.10
C SER A 71 2.18 -4.21 -0.19
N PHE A 72 1.64 -5.43 -0.31
CA PHE A 72 0.85 -5.83 -1.48
C PHE A 72 -0.38 -4.94 -1.68
N GLU A 73 -1.00 -4.51 -0.60
CA GLU A 73 -2.14 -3.59 -0.61
C GLU A 73 -1.76 -2.20 -1.15
N SER A 74 -0.56 -1.69 -0.88
CA SER A 74 -0.08 -0.42 -1.46
C SER A 74 0.11 -0.54 -2.98
N GLY A 75 0.64 -1.68 -3.43
CA GLY A 75 0.74 -1.99 -4.85
C GLY A 75 -0.63 -2.06 -5.52
N ALA A 76 -1.59 -2.74 -4.89
CA ALA A 76 -2.97 -2.83 -5.37
C ALA A 76 -3.66 -1.46 -5.46
N VAL A 77 -3.54 -0.62 -4.43
CA VAL A 77 -4.10 0.75 -4.42
C VAL A 77 -3.51 1.58 -5.56
N SER A 78 -2.20 1.52 -5.78
CA SER A 78 -1.55 2.27 -6.86
C SER A 78 -2.06 1.83 -8.24
N LYS A 79 -2.14 0.51 -8.46
CA LYS A 79 -2.57 -0.09 -9.72
C LYS A 79 -4.03 0.21 -10.04
N ILE A 80 -4.92 0.02 -9.06
CA ILE A 80 -6.38 0.18 -9.23
C ILE A 80 -6.75 1.65 -9.43
N LEU A 81 -6.15 2.55 -8.65
CA LEU A 81 -6.46 3.99 -8.71
C LEU A 81 -5.66 4.75 -9.77
N GLY A 82 -4.78 4.08 -10.51
CA GLY A 82 -3.95 4.70 -11.55
C GLY A 82 -3.03 5.80 -11.00
N VAL A 83 -2.45 5.58 -9.81
CA VAL A 83 -1.51 6.53 -9.19
C VAL A 83 -0.20 6.51 -10.00
N ASP A 84 0.33 7.69 -10.34
CA ASP A 84 1.72 7.80 -10.83
C ASP A 84 2.67 7.51 -9.67
N ASP A 85 3.12 6.26 -9.62
CA ASP A 85 3.94 5.67 -8.56
C ASP A 85 5.43 5.68 -8.89
N SER A 86 5.85 6.36 -9.96
CA SER A 86 7.25 6.42 -10.40
C SER A 86 8.20 6.85 -9.28
N SER A 87 7.76 7.77 -8.41
CA SER A 87 8.53 8.26 -7.27
C SER A 87 8.56 7.30 -6.06
N LEU A 88 7.86 6.17 -6.11
CA LEU A 88 7.82 5.15 -5.06
C LEU A 88 8.76 3.97 -5.33
N LYS A 89 9.47 3.95 -6.47
CA LYS A 89 10.33 2.84 -6.90
C LYS A 89 11.33 2.38 -5.84
N ASP A 90 11.97 3.33 -5.17
CA ASP A 90 13.00 3.05 -4.16
C ASP A 90 12.47 3.23 -2.72
N VAL A 91 11.15 3.38 -2.55
CA VAL A 91 10.53 3.51 -1.23
C VAL A 91 10.41 2.11 -0.60
N PRO A 92 10.88 1.92 0.65
CA PRO A 92 10.78 0.62 1.33
C PRO A 92 9.36 0.04 1.31
N TYR A 93 9.29 -1.28 1.20
CA TYR A 93 8.07 -2.09 1.20
C TYR A 93 7.16 -1.94 -0.03
N TYR A 94 7.42 -0.97 -0.91
CA TYR A 94 6.64 -0.81 -2.13
C TYR A 94 6.99 -1.87 -3.18
N PRO A 95 6.02 -2.65 -3.68
CA PRO A 95 6.31 -3.73 -4.63
C PRO A 95 6.32 -3.22 -6.08
N TYR A 96 7.22 -2.27 -6.41
CA TYR A 96 7.23 -1.58 -7.72
C TYR A 96 7.26 -2.54 -8.91
N ASP A 97 8.21 -3.48 -8.94
CA ASP A 97 8.35 -4.41 -10.07
C ASP A 97 7.10 -5.29 -10.23
N MET A 98 6.44 -5.66 -9.14
CA MET A 98 5.17 -6.41 -9.17
C MET A 98 4.03 -5.56 -9.75
N VAL A 99 3.95 -4.28 -9.38
CA VAL A 99 2.95 -3.34 -9.92
C VAL A 99 3.15 -3.15 -11.42
N HIS A 100 4.40 -3.09 -11.89
CA HIS A 100 4.74 -2.84 -13.29
C HIS A 100 4.91 -4.09 -14.15
N TYR A 101 4.74 -5.29 -13.58
CA TYR A 101 4.82 -6.53 -14.32
C TYR A 101 3.79 -6.58 -15.47
N LYS A 102 4.28 -6.88 -16.67
CA LYS A 102 3.50 -7.14 -17.88
C LYS A 102 3.89 -8.55 -18.33
N GLY A 103 3.03 -9.51 -18.05
CA GLY A 103 3.22 -10.91 -18.45
C GLY A 103 3.14 -11.12 -19.96
#